data_AF-A0A397T2J0-F1
#
_entry.id   AF-A0A397T2J0-F1
#
_cell.length_a   1.000
_cell.length_b   1.000
_cell.length_c   1.000
_cell.angle_alpha   90.00
_cell.angle_beta   90.00
_cell.angle_gamma   90.00
#
_symmetry.space_group_name_H-M   'P 1'
#
loop_
_entity.id
_entity.type
_entity.pdbx_description
1 polymer ?
#
loop_
_entity_poly.entity_id
_entity_poly.type
_entity_poly.pdbx_seq_one_letter_code
_entity_poly.pdbx_strand_id
1 'polypeptide(L)'
;TATEGLLWLKRGLEFTSVALRRSYNDDNEELTVSFTEAYSVTLRQFHGALVRPVFSFAMKACPYRKDFFEKLGEDQEKVKQQFGEWLTAFEKVVEILNNFYVEGGYDKGKF
;
A
#
# COMPACT_ATOMS: atom_id res chain seq x y z
N THR A 1 -17.81 -5.80 -12.24
CA THR A 1 -18.04 -7.24 -11.89
C THR A 1 -17.23 -7.63 -10.66
N ALA A 2 -17.32 -8.86 -10.15
CA ALA A 2 -16.42 -9.32 -9.08
C ALA A 2 -14.93 -9.23 -9.47
N THR A 3 -14.60 -9.58 -10.73
CA THR A 3 -13.24 -9.44 -11.29
C THR A 3 -12.75 -7.99 -11.28
N GLU A 4 -13.61 -7.03 -11.59
CA GLU A 4 -13.28 -5.61 -11.57
C GLU A 4 -13.13 -5.07 -10.13
N GLY A 5 -13.98 -5.50 -9.20
CA GLY A 5 -13.85 -5.14 -7.79
C GLY A 5 -12.52 -5.64 -7.21
N LEU A 6 -12.16 -6.90 -7.51
CA LEU A 6 -10.90 -7.47 -7.07
C LEU A 6 -9.68 -6.86 -7.81
N LEU A 7 -9.83 -6.36 -9.05
CA LEU A 7 -8.78 -5.59 -9.74
C LEU A 7 -8.42 -4.32 -8.95
N TRP A 8 -9.42 -3.55 -8.55
CA TRP A 8 -9.18 -2.33 -7.77
C TRP A 8 -8.69 -2.64 -6.36
N LEU A 9 -9.21 -3.69 -5.73
CA LEU A 9 -8.72 -4.16 -4.45
C LEU A 9 -7.23 -4.54 -4.53
N LYS A 10 -6.82 -5.37 -5.50
CA LYS A 10 -5.40 -5.78 -5.60
C LYS A 10 -4.46 -4.60 -5.81
N ARG A 11 -4.85 -3.60 -6.61
CA ARG A 11 -4.06 -2.37 -6.83
C ARG A 11 -3.91 -1.56 -5.53
N GLY A 12 -4.98 -1.49 -4.72
CA GLY A 12 -4.94 -0.86 -3.41
C GLY A 12 -4.09 -1.61 -2.39
N LEU A 13 -4.14 -2.95 -2.42
CA LEU A 13 -3.29 -3.81 -1.59
C LEU A 13 -1.82 -3.70 -1.97
N GLU A 14 -1.50 -3.68 -3.27
CA GLU A 14 -0.14 -3.47 -3.78
C GLU A 14 0.42 -2.10 -3.40
N PHE A 15 -0.37 -1.03 -3.55
CA PHE A 15 -0.02 0.28 -3.03
C PHE A 15 0.33 0.23 -1.54
N THR A 16 -0.51 -0.43 -0.75
CA THR A 16 -0.33 -0.55 0.70
C THR A 16 0.92 -1.37 1.04
N SER A 17 1.17 -2.49 0.36
CA SER A 17 2.35 -3.32 0.62
C SER A 17 3.64 -2.57 0.29
N VAL A 18 3.69 -1.85 -0.84
CA VAL A 18 4.85 -1.04 -1.22
C VAL A 18 5.09 0.09 -0.22
N ALA A 19 4.03 0.79 0.22
CA ALA A 19 4.14 1.86 1.21
C ALA A 19 4.68 1.37 2.55
N LEU A 20 4.09 0.29 3.08
CA LEU A 20 4.47 -0.28 4.36
C LEU A 20 5.86 -0.92 4.32
N ARG A 21 6.26 -1.55 3.21
CA ARG A 21 7.63 -2.06 3.03
C ARG A 21 8.66 -0.94 3.02
N ARG A 22 8.35 0.16 2.35
CA ARG A 22 9.23 1.33 2.35
C ARG A 22 9.38 1.91 3.76
N SER A 23 8.26 2.11 4.48
CA SER A 23 8.30 2.54 5.88
C SER A 23 9.05 1.55 6.77
N TYR A 24 8.90 0.24 6.59
CA TYR A 24 9.59 -0.77 7.39
C TYR A 24 11.11 -0.77 7.18
N ASN A 25 11.57 -0.49 5.96
CA ASN A 25 12.98 -0.53 5.62
C ASN A 25 13.76 0.70 6.10
N ASP A 26 13.10 1.84 6.30
CA ASP A 26 13.70 3.07 6.82
C ASP A 26 12.92 3.61 8.02
N ASP A 27 13.51 3.46 9.21
CA ASP A 27 12.92 3.93 10.46
C ASP A 27 12.90 5.46 10.59
N ASN A 28 13.62 6.18 9.72
CA ASN A 28 13.65 7.65 9.69
C ASN A 28 12.70 8.25 8.66
N GLU A 29 12.11 7.44 7.78
CA GLU A 29 11.16 7.94 6.79
C GLU A 29 9.74 8.07 7.37
N GLU A 30 9.17 9.26 7.23
CA GLU A 30 7.78 9.53 7.61
C GLU A 30 6.78 8.82 6.69
N LEU A 31 5.65 8.39 7.26
CA LEU A 31 4.62 7.66 6.52
C LEU A 31 4.10 8.42 5.30
N THR A 32 3.96 9.75 5.41
CA THR A 32 3.48 10.56 4.28
C THR A 32 4.42 10.46 3.07
N VAL A 33 5.73 10.36 3.30
CA VAL A 33 6.72 10.17 2.23
C VAL A 33 6.59 8.76 1.67
N SER A 34 6.58 7.73 2.54
CA SER A 34 6.49 6.34 2.08
C SER A 34 5.23 6.08 1.25
N PHE A 35 4.07 6.59 1.68
CA PHE A 35 2.81 6.46 0.97
C PHE A 35 2.76 7.32 -0.30
N THR A 36 3.35 8.50 -0.32
CA THR A 36 3.41 9.33 -1.54
C THR A 36 4.26 8.66 -2.62
N GLU A 37 5.42 8.11 -2.24
CA GLU A 37 6.30 7.41 -3.16
C GLU A 37 5.67 6.13 -3.68
N ALA A 38 5.08 5.31 -2.80
CA ALA A 38 4.34 4.10 -3.20
C ALA A 38 3.19 4.42 -4.16
N TYR A 39 2.44 5.51 -3.91
CA TYR A 39 1.35 5.93 -4.79
C TYR A 39 1.85 6.24 -6.21
N SER A 40 3.03 6.88 -6.32
CA SER A 40 3.60 7.30 -7.60
C SER A 40 3.88 6.13 -8.54
N VAL A 41 4.31 4.99 -7.99
CA VAL A 41 4.69 3.77 -8.74
C VAL A 41 3.56 2.73 -8.84
N THR A 42 2.45 2.92 -8.13
CA THR A 42 1.31 1.98 -8.11
C THR A 42 0.03 2.63 -8.66
N LEU A 43 -0.79 3.24 -7.81
CA LEU A 43 -2.15 3.70 -8.12
C LEU A 43 -2.22 4.94 -9.01
N ARG A 44 -1.19 5.80 -9.01
CA ARG A 44 -1.23 7.09 -9.71
C ARG A 44 -1.56 6.97 -11.20
N GLN A 45 -1.10 5.90 -11.84
CA GLN A 45 -1.38 5.64 -13.26
C GLN A 45 -2.86 5.37 -13.55
N PHE A 46 -3.60 4.85 -12.56
CA PHE A 46 -5.02 4.52 -12.67
C PHE A 46 -5.94 5.64 -12.18
N HIS A 47 -5.43 6.57 -11.36
CA HIS A 47 -6.19 7.73 -10.94
C HIS A 47 -6.16 8.86 -11.96
N GLY A 48 -7.34 9.31 -12.39
CA GLY A 48 -7.52 10.46 -13.28
C GLY A 48 -7.24 11.82 -12.61
N ALA A 49 -7.36 12.89 -13.40
CA ALA A 49 -7.05 14.27 -12.98
C ALA A 49 -7.86 14.75 -11.77
N LEU A 50 -9.05 14.21 -11.53
CA LEU A 50 -9.89 14.55 -10.37
C LEU A 50 -9.48 13.81 -9.09
N VAL A 51 -9.01 12.56 -9.20
CA VAL A 51 -8.70 11.72 -8.02
C VAL A 51 -7.28 11.99 -7.51
N ARG A 52 -6.34 12.33 -8.38
CA ARG A 52 -4.95 12.64 -7.98
C ARG A 52 -4.85 13.75 -6.92
N PRO A 53 -5.54 14.91 -7.04
CA PRO A 53 -5.51 15.95 -6.00
C PRO A 53 -6.13 15.51 -4.67
N VAL A 54 -7.15 14.64 -4.70
CA VAL A 54 -7.78 14.10 -3.48
C VAL A 54 -6.75 13.28 -2.68
N PHE A 55 -5.95 12.45 -3.36
CA PHE A 55 -4.86 11.73 -2.70
C PHE A 55 -3.85 12.68 -2.07
N SER A 56 -3.39 13.70 -2.81
CA SER A 56 -2.45 14.70 -2.28
C SER A 56 -3.00 15.45 -1.06
N PHE A 57 -4.32 15.69 -1.03
CA PHE A 57 -4.98 16.27 0.14
C PHE A 57 -5.04 15.27 1.30
N ALA A 58 -5.36 14.00 1.05
CA ALA A 58 -5.39 12.95 2.07
C ALA A 58 -4.03 12.75 2.75
N MET A 59 -2.92 12.93 2.02
CA MET A 59 -1.58 12.86 2.61
C MET A 59 -1.29 13.94 3.65
N LYS A 60 -2.04 15.06 3.66
CA LYS A 60 -1.97 16.06 4.74
C LYS A 60 -2.56 15.56 6.05
N ALA A 61 -3.39 14.52 6.00
CA ALA A 61 -3.96 13.84 7.16
C ALA A 61 -3.27 12.48 7.44
N CYS A 62 -2.20 12.15 6.71
CA CYS A 62 -1.39 10.97 7.00
C CYS A 62 -0.81 11.11 8.42
N PRO A 63 -0.95 10.10 9.29
CA PRO A 63 -0.44 10.17 10.65
C PRO A 63 1.09 10.23 10.66
N TYR A 64 1.65 10.76 11.75
CA TYR A 64 3.08 10.62 12.00
C TYR A 64 3.44 9.14 12.19
N ARG A 65 4.64 8.77 11.75
CA ARG A 65 5.17 7.41 11.89
C ARG A 65 5.06 6.91 13.33
N LYS A 66 5.51 7.73 14.27
CA LYS A 66 5.51 7.41 15.70
C LYS A 66 4.12 7.02 16.19
N ASP A 67 3.12 7.88 15.95
CA ASP A 67 1.75 7.66 16.41
C ASP A 67 1.11 6.42 15.77
N PHE A 68 1.50 6.09 14.54
CA PHE A 68 1.02 4.88 13.87
C PHE A 68 1.57 3.61 14.54
N PHE A 69 2.88 3.51 14.77
CA PHE A 69 3.48 2.33 15.38
C PHE A 69 3.16 2.20 16.87
N GLU A 70 2.97 3.30 17.60
CA GLU A 70 2.47 3.27 18.99
C GLU A 70 1.06 2.66 19.07
N LYS A 71 0.21 2.90 18.06
CA LYS A 71 -1.14 2.29 17.99
C LYS A 71 -1.12 0.79 17.66
N LEU A 72 -0.02 0.26 17.13
CA LEU A 72 0.12 -1.17 16.87
C LEU A 72 0.51 -1.96 18.12
N GLY A 73 1.10 -1.31 19.12
CA GLY A 73 1.42 -1.90 20.41
C GLY A 73 2.48 -1.11 21.18
N GLU A 74 2.54 -1.32 22.50
CA GLU A 74 3.50 -0.61 23.37
C GLU A 74 4.93 -1.15 23.23
N ASP A 75 5.09 -2.46 22.98
CA ASP A 75 6.38 -3.12 22.76
C ASP A 75 6.81 -2.96 21.30
N GLN A 76 7.61 -1.93 21.03
CA GLN A 76 8.02 -1.55 19.68
C GLN A 76 8.95 -2.59 19.01
N GLU A 77 9.75 -3.35 19.76
CA GLU A 77 10.57 -4.43 19.21
C GLU A 77 9.69 -5.58 18.73
N LYS A 78 8.70 -5.96 19.55
CA LYS A 78 7.71 -6.97 19.18
C LYS A 78 6.85 -6.52 18.00
N VAL A 79 6.40 -5.25 18.00
CA VAL A 79 5.65 -4.66 16.88
C VAL A 79 6.49 -4.75 15.60
N LYS A 80 7.76 -4.35 15.63
CA LYS A 80 8.65 -4.42 14.47
C LYS A 80 8.79 -5.85 13.94
N GLN A 81 9.05 -6.82 14.82
CA GLN A 81 9.15 -8.22 14.42
C GLN A 81 7.85 -8.73 13.76
N GLN A 82 6.72 -8.59 14.46
CA GLN A 82 5.43 -9.13 13.99
C GLN A 82 4.94 -8.41 12.73
N PHE A 83 5.18 -7.10 12.64
CA PHE A 83 4.87 -6.32 11.44
C PHE A 83 5.69 -6.80 10.24
N GLY A 84 6.98 -7.09 10.42
CA GLY A 84 7.83 -7.64 9.37
C GLY A 84 7.34 -9.01 8.87
N GLU A 85 7.02 -9.92 9.80
CA GLU A 85 6.48 -11.25 9.49
C GLU A 85 5.14 -11.16 8.74
N TRP A 86 4.21 -10.33 9.25
CA TRP A 86 2.92 -10.08 8.62
C TRP A 86 3.07 -9.47 7.23
N LEU A 87 3.95 -8.47 7.07
CA LEU A 87 4.15 -7.78 5.81
C LEU A 87 4.69 -8.72 4.74
N THR A 88 5.63 -9.61 5.10
CA THR A 88 6.12 -10.65 4.17
C THR A 88 5.00 -11.62 3.75
N ALA A 89 4.09 -11.98 4.65
CA ALA A 89 2.94 -12.82 4.29
C ALA A 89 1.95 -12.05 3.39
N PHE A 90 1.71 -10.77 3.68
CA PHE A 90 0.84 -9.91 2.90
C PHE A 90 1.35 -9.73 1.46
N GLU A 91 2.64 -9.45 1.29
CA GLU A 91 3.29 -9.33 -0.03
C GLU A 91 3.11 -10.60 -0.88
N LYS A 92 3.26 -11.79 -0.28
CA LYS A 92 3.03 -13.06 -0.99
C LYS A 92 1.60 -13.20 -1.50
N VAL A 93 0.60 -12.78 -0.71
CA VAL A 93 -0.80 -12.82 -1.15
C VAL A 93 -1.04 -11.83 -2.30
N VAL A 94 -0.48 -10.62 -2.21
CA VAL A 94 -0.56 -9.62 -3.28
C VAL A 94 0.09 -10.13 -4.57
N GLU A 95 1.26 -10.77 -4.47
CA GLU A 95 1.96 -11.37 -5.61
C GLU A 95 1.11 -12.47 -6.29
N ILE A 96 0.50 -13.37 -5.51
CA ILE A 96 -0.41 -14.40 -6.04
C ILE A 96 -1.57 -13.76 -6.80
N LEU A 97 -2.19 -12.72 -6.25
CA LEU A 97 -3.28 -12.01 -6.91
C LEU A 97 -2.82 -11.31 -8.19
N ASN A 98 -1.66 -10.66 -8.17
CA ASN A 98 -1.11 -10.01 -9.35
C ASN A 98 -0.82 -11.01 -10.47
N ASN A 99 -0.17 -12.13 -10.17
CA ASN A 99 0.13 -13.18 -11.14
C ASN A 99 -1.16 -13.76 -11.74
N PHE A 100 -2.16 -14.06 -10.91
CA PHE A 100 -3.46 -14.55 -11.37
C PHE A 100 -4.14 -13.60 -12.37
N TYR A 101 -4.07 -12.28 -12.12
CA TYR A 101 -4.66 -11.27 -13.01
C TYR A 101 -3.89 -11.09 -14.32
N VAL A 102 -2.56 -11.19 -14.28
CA VAL A 102 -1.72 -11.12 -15.47
C VAL A 102 -1.92 -12.35 -16.35
N GLU A 103 -1.82 -13.55 -15.77
CA GLU A 103 -1.99 -14.83 -16.48
C GLU A 103 -3.39 -14.98 -17.06
N GLY A 104 -4.41 -14.53 -16.33
CA GLY A 104 -5.81 -14.53 -16.79
C GLY A 104 -6.16 -13.42 -17.78
N GLY A 105 -5.25 -12.47 -18.04
CA GLY A 105 -5.52 -11.33 -18.93
C GLY A 105 -6.53 -10.31 -18.37
N TYR A 106 -6.74 -10.28 -17.05
CA TYR A 106 -7.70 -9.43 -16.36
C TYR A 106 -7.11 -8.10 -15.87
N ASP A 107 -5.79 -7.90 -16.00
CA ASP A 107 -5.10 -6.73 -15.44
C ASP A 107 -5.39 -5.42 -16.20
N LYS A 108 -5.96 -5.53 -17.40
CA LYS A 108 -6.43 -4.39 -18.23
C LYS A 108 -7.85 -3.98 -17.84
N GLY A 109 -7.98 -3.28 -16.72
CA GLY A 109 -9.25 -2.64 -16.33
C GLY A 109 -9.65 -1.51 -17.30
N LYS A 110 -10.95 -1.25 -17.43
CA LYS A 110 -11.43 0.03 -17.97
C LYS A 110 -11.17 1.10 -16.91
N PHE A 111 -10.56 2.19 -17.34
CA PHE A 111 -10.20 3.42 -16.59
C PHE A 111 -10.47 3.41 -15.09
#